data_AF-A0A835HZM7-F1
#
_entry.id   AF-A0A835HZM7-F1
#
_cell.length_a   1.000
_cell.length_b   1.000
_cell.length_c   1.000
_cell.angle_alpha   90.00
_cell.angle_beta   90.00
_cell.angle_gamma   90.00
#
_symmetry.space_group_name_H-M   'P 1'
#
loop_
_entity.id
_entity.type
_entity.pdbx_description
1 polymer ?
#
loop_
_entity_poly.entity_id
_entity_poly.type
_entity_poly.pdbx_seq_one_letter_code
_entity_poly.pdbx_strand_id
1 'polypeptide(L)' 'MPTSRNGYKKSFEERKLETSFRYENAAAVPYSMDWRKKGVVTPIKDQGQCGSCWAFSIVASMEGITQLTIGALIS' A
#
# COMPACT_ATOMS: atom_id res chain seq x y z
N MET A 1 -12.85 -28.76 -41.07
CA MET A 1 -11.79 -29.32 -40.19
C MET A 1 -11.94 -28.72 -38.80
N PRO A 2 -12.56 -29.41 -37.82
CA PRO A 2 -12.57 -28.93 -36.45
C PRO A 2 -11.26 -29.34 -35.78
N THR A 3 -10.46 -28.37 -35.34
CA THR A 3 -9.25 -28.61 -34.55
C THR A 3 -9.64 -28.99 -33.13
N SER A 4 -9.44 -30.25 -32.77
CA SER A 4 -9.53 -30.72 -31.39
C SER A 4 -8.45 -30.02 -30.56
N ARG A 5 -8.86 -29.10 -29.68
CA ARG A 5 -7.96 -28.58 -28.64
C ARG A 5 -7.93 -29.60 -27.50
N ASN A 6 -6.90 -30.44 -27.48
CA ASN A 6 -6.61 -31.28 -26.32
C ASN A 6 -6.30 -30.38 -25.11
N GLY A 7 -7.27 -30.26 -24.21
CA GLY A 7 -7.10 -29.55 -22.95
C GLY A 7 -6.14 -30.31 -22.04
N TYR A 8 -5.09 -29.65 -21.58
CA TYR A 8 -4.24 -30.15 -20.52
C TYR A 8 -5.05 -30.21 -19.22
N LYS A 9 -5.44 -31.41 -18.78
CA LYS A 9 -6.05 -31.63 -17.47
C LYS A 9 -4.93 -31.63 -16.43
N LYS A 10 -4.64 -30.48 -15.83
CA LYS A 10 -3.83 -30.42 -14.63
C LYS A 10 -4.64 -31.13 -13.54
N SER A 11 -4.14 -32.25 -13.02
CA SER A 11 -4.65 -32.84 -11.80
C SER A 11 -4.76 -31.72 -10.76
N PHE A 12 -5.93 -31.57 -10.17
CA PHE A 12 -6.19 -30.60 -9.11
C PHE A 12 -5.52 -31.14 -7.83
N GLU A 13 -4.20 -31.15 -7.84
CA GLU A 13 -3.41 -31.17 -6.63
C GLU A 13 -3.72 -29.87 -5.91
N GLU A 14 -4.46 -29.98 -4.81
CA GLU A 14 -4.70 -28.95 -3.80
C GLU A 14 -3.35 -28.52 -3.20
N ARG A 15 -2.52 -27.84 -3.99
CA ARG A 15 -1.47 -27.02 -3.44
C ARG A 15 -2.17 -25.87 -2.75
N LYS A 16 -2.35 -26.03 -1.44
CA LYS A 16 -2.66 -24.97 -0.48
C LYS A 16 -1.75 -23.79 -0.80
N LEU A 17 -2.26 -22.87 -1.61
CA LEU A 17 -1.57 -21.67 -2.00
C LEU A 17 -1.66 -20.80 -0.74
N GLU A 18 -0.66 -20.89 0.12
CA GLU A 18 -0.47 -19.97 1.24
C GLU A 18 -0.18 -18.58 0.65
N THR A 19 -1.23 -17.93 0.14
CA THR A 19 -1.21 -16.50 -0.14
C THR A 19 -1.23 -15.85 1.22
N SER A 20 -0.05 -15.55 1.76
CA SER A 20 0.09 -14.67 2.93
C SER A 20 -0.53 -13.32 2.57
N PHE A 21 -1.81 -13.18 2.82
CA PHE A 21 -2.52 -11.94 2.63
C PHE A 21 -2.15 -11.05 3.82
N ARG A 22 -1.20 -10.14 3.61
CA ARG A 22 -0.61 -9.27 4.65
C ARG A 22 -1.63 -8.38 5.39
N TYR A 23 -2.88 -8.34 4.94
CA TYR A 23 -3.97 -7.55 5.50
C TYR A 23 -5.09 -8.42 6.11
N GLU A 24 -4.78 -9.65 6.54
CA GLU A 24 -5.74 -10.54 7.26
C GLU A 24 -6.49 -9.83 8.40
N ASN A 25 -5.87 -8.83 9.03
CA ASN A 25 -6.45 -8.06 10.14
C ASN A 25 -7.00 -6.67 9.74
N ALA A 26 -7.37 -6.45 8.47
CA ALA A 26 -8.06 -5.22 8.06
C ALA A 26 -9.40 -4.97 8.79
N ALA A 27 -9.93 -5.99 9.50
CA ALA A 27 -11.09 -5.87 10.38
C ALA A 27 -10.84 -4.95 11.61
N ALA A 28 -9.58 -4.73 12.00
CA ALA A 28 -9.21 -3.94 13.19
C ALA A 28 -8.87 -2.47 12.89
N VAL A 29 -9.36 -1.91 11.78
CA VAL A 29 -9.14 -0.50 11.42
C VAL A 29 -10.18 0.37 12.14
N PRO A 30 -9.77 1.44 12.85
CA PRO A 30 -10.72 2.33 13.53
C PRO A 30 -11.61 3.06 12.52
N TYR A 31 -12.82 3.46 12.96
CA TYR A 31 -13.76 4.22 12.13
C TYR A 31 -13.19 5.56 11.61
N SER A 32 -12.27 6.16 12.36
CA SER A 32 -11.58 7.39 11.97
C SER A 32 -10.11 7.35 12.36
N MET A 33 -9.23 7.90 11.52
CA MET A 33 -7.81 8.00 11.80
C MET A 33 -7.28 9.37 11.34
N ASP A 34 -6.59 10.08 12.23
CA ASP A 34 -5.87 11.32 11.90
C ASP A 34 -4.40 11.14 12.24
N TRP A 35 -3.57 10.97 11.21
CA TRP A 35 -2.13 10.78 11.34
C TRP A 35 -1.42 12.01 11.92
N ARG A 36 -1.98 13.22 11.77
CA ARG A 36 -1.40 14.45 12.34
C ARG A 36 -1.40 14.39 13.86
N LYS A 37 -2.48 13.85 14.46
CA LYS A 37 -2.57 13.64 15.92
C LYS A 37 -1.55 12.64 16.45
N LYS A 38 -1.00 11.80 15.57
CA LYS A 38 0.08 10.85 15.90
C LYS A 38 1.48 11.43 15.68
N GLY A 39 1.60 12.69 15.23
CA GLY A 39 2.89 13.33 14.96
C GLY A 39 3.64 12.74 13.77
N VAL A 40 2.96 12.05 12.85
CA VAL A 40 3.60 11.40 11.69
C VAL A 40 3.42 12.17 10.38
N VAL A 41 3.00 13.43 10.48
CA VAL A 41 2.76 14.31 9.33
C VAL A 41 3.59 15.57 9.53
N THR A 42 4.37 15.91 8.51
CA THR A 42 5.20 17.12 8.51
C THR A 42 4.34 18.39 8.35
N PRO A 43 4.88 19.58 8.63
CA PRO A 43 4.20 20.83 8.31
C PRO A 43 3.83 20.93 6.82
N ILE A 44 2.82 21.74 6.53
CA ILE A 44 2.33 21.94 5.17
C ILE A 44 3.45 22.53 4.29
N LYS A 45 3.66 21.92 3.11
CA LYS A 45 4.60 22.37 2.09
C LYS A 45 3.86 23.00 0.90
N ASP A 46 4.47 23.98 0.21
CA ASP A 46 3.91 24.65 -0.97
C ASP A 46 4.66 24.24 -2.25
N GLN A 47 3.90 23.76 -3.24
CA GLN A 47 4.40 23.31 -4.55
C GLN A 47 4.46 24.43 -5.60
N GLY A 48 3.88 25.59 -5.32
CA GLY A 48 3.71 26.68 -6.28
C GLY A 48 2.97 26.24 -7.56
N GLN A 49 3.36 26.80 -8.69
CA GLN A 49 2.71 26.57 -9.99
C GLN A 49 3.38 25.47 -10.83
N CYS A 50 4.23 24.64 -10.23
CA CYS A 50 5.08 23.67 -10.94
C CYS A 50 4.33 22.41 -11.42
N GLY A 51 3.12 22.14 -10.90
CA GLY A 51 2.41 20.88 -11.18
C GLY A 51 3.03 19.65 -10.50
N SER A 52 3.82 19.85 -9.44
CA SER A 52 4.58 18.80 -8.74
C SER A 52 3.80 18.12 -7.59
N CYS A 53 2.47 18.26 -7.52
CA CYS A 53 1.62 17.67 -6.47
C CYS A 53 1.83 16.14 -6.31
N TRP A 54 2.13 15.46 -7.40
CA TRP A 54 2.44 14.04 -7.41
C TRP A 54 3.68 13.72 -6.56
N ALA A 55 4.73 14.54 -6.67
CA ALA A 55 5.97 14.37 -5.92
C ALA A 55 5.73 14.67 -4.43
N PHE A 56 4.98 15.72 -4.12
CA PHE A 56 4.61 16.06 -2.74
C PHE A 56 3.80 14.94 -2.08
N SER A 57 2.89 14.30 -2.82
CA SER A 57 2.11 13.15 -2.34
C SER A 57 2.98 11.94 -1.99
N ILE A 58 3.98 11.64 -2.83
CA ILE A 58 4.94 10.56 -2.59
C ILE A 58 5.80 10.87 -1.37
N VAL A 59 6.37 12.08 -1.31
CA VAL A 59 7.25 12.50 -0.20
C VAL A 59 6.50 12.47 1.13
N ALA A 60 5.30 13.05 1.21
CA ALA A 60 4.51 13.04 2.45
C ALA A 60 4.22 11.61 2.96
N SER A 61 3.98 10.66 2.05
CA SER A 61 3.78 9.25 2.40
C SER A 61 5.07 8.61 2.93
N MET A 62 6.20 8.93 2.31
CA MET A 62 7.53 8.43 2.69
C MET A 62 7.97 8.97 4.06
N GLU A 63 7.74 10.26 4.33
CA GLU A 63 8.01 10.89 5.62
C GLU A 63 7.19 10.21 6.73
N GLY A 64 5.89 9.98 6.49
CA GLY A 64 5.01 9.34 7.46
C GLY A 64 5.38 7.89 7.77
N ILE A 65 5.71 7.08 6.75
CA ILE A 65 6.13 5.69 7.00
C ILE A 65 7.49 5.64 7.71
N THR A 66 8.39 6.58 7.44
CA THR A 66 9.69 6.69 8.13
C THR A 66 9.48 6.99 9.60
N GLN A 67 8.59 7.92 9.96
CA GLN A 67 8.24 8.18 11.36
C GLN A 67 7.61 6.95 12.02
N LEU A 68 6.75 6.20 11.32
CA LEU A 68 6.10 5.01 11.88
C LEU A 68 7.05 3.83 12.10
N THR A 69 8.08 3.69 11.26
CA THR A 69 8.98 2.53 11.28
C THR A 69 10.26 2.79 12.05
N ILE A 70 10.83 3.98 11.91
CA ILE A 70 12.13 4.36 12.50
C ILE A 70 11.94 5.29 13.71
N GLY A 71 10.79 5.96 13.82
CA GLY A 71 10.53 6.94 14.88
C GLY A 71 11.16 8.31 14.62
N ALA A 72 11.71 8.54 13.42
CA ALA A 72 12.34 9.80 13.02
C ALA A 72 11.52 10.49 11.91
N LEU A 73 11.09 11.73 12.17
CA LEU A 73 10.30 12.50 11.24
C LEU A 73 11.26 13.36 10.43
N ILE A 74 11.46 12.96 9.19
CA ILE A 74 12.23 13.72 8.22
C ILE A 74 11.28 14.65 7.44
N SER A 75 11.73 15.86 7.12
CA SER A 75 10.93 16.87 6.40
C SER A 75 11.79 17.73 5.47
#